data_AF-A0A5E7SQ58-F1
#
_entry.id   AF-A0A5E7SQ58-F1
#
_cell.length_a   1.000
_cell.length_b   1.000
_cell.length_c   1.000
_cell.angle_alpha   90.00
_cell.angle_beta   90.00
_cell.angle_gamma   90.00
#
_symmetry.space_group_name_H-M   'P 1'
#
loop_
_entity.id
_entity.type
_entity.pdbx_description
1 polymer ?
#
loop_
_entity_poly.entity_id
_entity_poly.type
_entity_poly.pdbx_seq_one_letter_code
_entity_poly.pdbx_strand_id
1 'polypeptide(L)'
;MGLQDDFSREGRPDRVKVSNRIVETALNEWAQRWELDGIHVRCRICDGKQELSDSGKPFLKQHQSSCAFSNGSEQLPFGQLAGILDGWRMELWEEDND
;
A
#
# COMPACT_ATOMS: atom_id res chain seq x y z
N MET A 1 -21.15 -48.37 -5.86
CA MET A 1 -21.13 -47.24 -4.90
C MET A 1 -19.92 -46.39 -5.23
N GLY A 2 -20.11 -45.33 -6.00
CA GLY A 2 -19.07 -44.32 -6.22
C GLY A 2 -19.50 -43.06 -5.50
N LEU A 3 -18.73 -42.63 -4.50
CA LEU A 3 -18.78 -41.27 -3.99
C LEU A 3 -18.23 -40.37 -5.10
N GLN A 4 -19.11 -39.58 -5.72
CA GLN A 4 -18.72 -38.38 -6.44
C GLN A 4 -19.22 -37.23 -5.59
N ASP A 5 -18.31 -36.73 -4.76
CA ASP A 5 -18.49 -35.53 -3.96
C ASP A 5 -18.64 -34.32 -4.89
N ASP A 6 -19.88 -33.84 -4.95
CA ASP A 6 -20.34 -32.63 -5.61
C ASP A 6 -19.88 -31.40 -4.79
N PHE A 7 -18.61 -31.00 -4.93
CA PHE A 7 -18.09 -29.73 -4.40
C PHE A 7 -17.59 -28.81 -5.52
N SER A 8 -18.30 -28.79 -6.65
CA SER A 8 -18.13 -27.77 -7.70
C SER A 8 -19.16 -26.67 -7.56
N ARG A 9 -19.24 -26.03 -6.38
CA ARG A 9 -20.21 -24.95 -6.20
C ARG A 9 -19.82 -24.00 -5.08
N GLU A 10 -18.79 -23.22 -5.33
CA GLU A 10 -18.70 -21.82 -4.89
C GLU A 10 -17.57 -21.15 -5.65
N GLY A 11 -17.94 -20.33 -6.63
CA GLY A 11 -17.03 -19.50 -7.38
C GLY A 11 -16.33 -18.54 -6.42
N ARG A 12 -15.13 -18.92 -5.99
CA ARG A 12 -14.17 -17.95 -5.48
C ARG A 12 -14.03 -16.88 -6.59
N PRO A 13 -14.20 -15.58 -6.31
CA PRO A 13 -13.87 -14.55 -7.28
C PRO A 13 -12.34 -14.56 -7.46
N ASP A 14 -11.89 -15.52 -8.25
CA ASP A 14 -10.59 -15.54 -8.89
C ASP A 14 -10.69 -14.44 -9.93
N ARG A 15 -9.92 -13.36 -9.73
CA ARG A 15 -9.55 -12.30 -10.69
C ARG A 15 -9.95 -10.88 -10.25
N VAL A 16 -9.20 -10.34 -9.29
CA VAL A 16 -8.66 -9.00 -9.54
C VAL A 16 -7.50 -9.19 -10.52
N LYS A 17 -7.80 -9.33 -11.82
CA LYS A 17 -6.79 -9.51 -12.91
C LYS A 17 -6.69 -8.28 -13.80
N VAL A 18 -7.02 -7.11 -13.27
CA VAL A 18 -6.62 -5.87 -13.90
C VAL A 18 -5.51 -5.31 -13.03
N SER A 19 -4.28 -5.65 -13.40
CA SER A 19 -3.08 -4.96 -12.92
C SER A 19 -3.23 -3.48 -13.28
N ASN A 20 -3.70 -2.67 -12.32
CA ASN A 20 -3.69 -1.23 -12.48
C ASN A 20 -2.24 -0.77 -12.44
N ARG A 21 -1.66 -0.60 -13.64
CA ARG A 21 -0.28 -0.16 -13.83
C ARG A 21 0.03 1.17 -13.15
N ILE A 22 -0.97 2.05 -12.98
CA ILE A 22 -0.81 3.34 -12.29
C ILE A 22 -0.60 3.10 -10.80
N VAL A 23 -1.47 2.29 -10.17
CA VAL A 23 -1.34 1.90 -8.76
C VAL A 23 -0.06 1.11 -8.52
N GLU A 24 0.27 0.16 -9.38
CA GLU A 24 1.52 -0.61 -9.27
C GLU A 24 2.75 0.32 -9.37
N THR A 25 2.74 1.28 -10.28
CA THR A 25 3.83 2.27 -10.40
C THR A 25 3.92 3.11 -9.13
N ALA A 26 2.81 3.64 -8.64
CA ALA A 26 2.79 4.47 -7.44
C ALA A 26 3.22 3.69 -6.18
N LEU A 27 2.81 2.42 -6.04
CA LEU A 27 3.28 1.54 -4.97
C LEU A 27 4.77 1.26 -5.08
N ASN A 28 5.28 1.02 -6.30
CA ASN A 28 6.71 0.80 -6.52
C ASN A 28 7.54 2.04 -6.16
N GLU A 29 7.09 3.24 -6.54
CA GLU A 29 7.73 4.51 -6.18
C GLU A 29 7.69 4.76 -4.66
N TRP A 30 6.55 4.48 -4.03
CA TRP A 30 6.42 4.56 -2.57
C TRP A 30 7.38 3.58 -1.89
N ALA A 31 7.46 2.35 -2.38
CA ALA A 31 8.32 1.29 -1.85
C ALA A 31 9.81 1.55 -2.05
N GLN A 32 10.23 2.44 -2.95
CA GLN A 32 11.64 2.87 -3.04
C GLN A 32 12.10 3.59 -1.76
N ARG A 33 11.18 4.27 -1.07
CA ARG A 33 11.50 5.14 0.06
C ARG A 33 11.07 4.53 1.39
N TRP A 34 9.97 3.77 1.36
CA TRP A 34 9.28 3.31 2.55
C TRP A 34 9.14 1.80 2.57
N GLU A 35 8.97 1.28 3.77
CA GLU A 35 8.67 -0.12 4.03
C GLU A 35 7.68 -0.22 5.18
N LEU A 36 6.75 -1.17 5.09
CA LEU A 36 5.88 -1.53 6.20
C LEU A 36 6.57 -2.56 7.08
N ASP A 37 6.73 -2.22 8.36
CA ASP A 37 7.32 -3.07 9.40
C ASP A 37 6.31 -3.22 10.55
N GLY A 38 5.37 -4.15 10.35
CA GLY A 38 4.23 -4.34 11.25
C GLY A 38 3.33 -3.09 11.29
N ILE A 39 3.24 -2.46 12.47
CA ILE A 39 2.47 -1.23 12.68
C ILE A 39 3.27 0.04 12.37
N HIS A 40 4.50 -0.10 11.86
CA HIS A 40 5.35 1.04 11.55
C HIS A 40 5.54 1.19 10.04
N VAL A 41 5.77 2.42 9.62
CA VAL A 41 6.43 2.68 8.35
C VAL A 41 7.88 3.09 8.61
N ARG A 42 8.78 2.44 7.89
CA ARG A 42 10.23 2.61 8.02
C ARG A 42 10.79 3.31 6.79
N CYS A 43 11.67 4.30 7.01
CA CYS A 43 12.46 4.87 5.94
C CYS A 43 13.57 3.89 5.54
N ARG A 44 13.66 3.51 4.25
CA ARG A 44 14.71 2.60 3.77
C ARG A 44 16.12 3.20 3.75
N ILE A 45 16.25 4.52 3.89
CA ILE A 45 17.55 5.21 3.84
C ILE A 45 18.15 5.37 5.24
N CYS A 46 17.35 5.74 6.23
CA CYS A 46 17.86 6.07 7.57
C CYS A 46 17.30 5.19 8.70
N ASP A 47 16.47 4.18 8.36
CA ASP A 47 15.78 3.30 9.30
C ASP A 47 14.87 4.00 10.32
N GLY A 48 14.62 5.30 10.14
CA GLY A 48 13.62 6.05 10.89
C GLY A 48 12.27 5.35 10.83
N LYS A 49 11.52 5.34 11.94
CA LYS A 49 10.22 4.67 12.03
C LYS A 49 9.15 5.63 12.51
N GLN A 50 7.98 5.55 11.90
CA GLN A 50 6.75 6.20 12.37
C GLN A 50 5.71 5.13 12.64
N GLU A 51 5.06 5.20 13.79
CA GLU A 51 3.96 4.31 14.17
C GLU A 51 2.68 4.71 13.43
N LEU A 52 1.80 3.75 13.16
CA LEU A 52 0.50 3.96 12.51
C LEU A 52 -0.38 4.98 13.26
N SER A 53 -0.24 5.06 14.58
CA SER A 53 -0.90 6.04 15.44
C SER A 53 -0.57 7.50 15.05
N ASP A 54 0.59 7.71 14.42
CA ASP A 54 1.09 9.01 13.94
C ASP A 54 0.85 9.22 12.43
N SER A 55 0.03 8.39 11.78
CA SER A 55 -0.19 8.39 10.32
C SER A 55 -0.62 9.72 9.70
N GLY A 56 -1.22 10.62 10.48
CA GLY A 56 -1.60 11.98 10.06
C GLY A 56 -0.53 13.05 10.29
N LYS A 57 0.65 12.68 10.79
CA LYS A 57 1.73 13.62 11.13
C LYS A 57 2.89 13.52 10.16
N PRO A 58 3.62 14.63 9.93
CA PRO A 58 4.87 14.62 9.18
C PRO A 58 5.88 13.60 9.69
N PHE A 59 6.53 12.88 8.78
CA PHE A 59 7.63 11.95 9.07
C PHE A 59 8.97 12.67 9.39
N LEU A 60 9.01 14.01 9.30
CA LEU A 60 10.26 14.79 9.40
C LEU A 60 11.05 14.53 10.69
N LYS A 61 10.36 14.32 11.82
CA LYS A 61 11.02 14.10 13.13
C LYS A 61 11.55 12.68 13.31
N GLN A 62 11.09 11.74 12.49
CA GLN A 62 11.43 10.33 12.54
C GLN A 62 12.64 10.02 11.67
N HIS A 63 13.02 10.92 10.74
CA HIS A 63 14.27 10.81 10.00
C HIS A 63 15.48 11.06 10.90
N GLN A 64 16.58 10.35 10.64
CA GLN A 64 17.89 10.74 11.16
C GLN A 64 18.38 11.99 10.45
N SER A 65 19.19 12.81 11.13
CA SER A 65 19.71 14.08 10.59
C SER A 65 20.58 13.94 9.33
N SER A 66 21.13 12.75 9.08
CA SER A 66 21.91 12.40 7.88
C SER A 66 21.06 11.91 6.71
N CYS A 67 19.75 11.75 6.90
CA CYS A 67 18.86 11.23 5.86
C CYS A 67 18.70 12.26 4.73
N ALA A 68 18.83 11.83 3.48
CA ALA A 68 18.57 12.70 2.32
C ALA A 68 17.14 13.28 2.33
N PHE A 69 16.21 12.64 3.03
CA PHE A 69 14.82 13.05 3.15
C PHE A 69 14.51 13.90 4.39
N SER A 70 15.45 14.10 5.32
CA SER A 70 15.21 14.90 6.53
C SER A 70 14.97 16.39 6.23
N ASN A 71 15.52 16.88 5.12
CA ASN A 71 15.45 18.29 4.71
C ASN A 71 14.48 18.50 3.53
N GLY A 72 13.74 17.47 3.15
CA GLY A 72 12.79 17.52 2.05
C GLY A 72 11.46 18.17 2.42
N SER A 73 10.56 18.24 1.44
CA SER A 73 9.15 18.57 1.67
C SER A 73 8.51 17.63 2.68
N GLU A 74 7.43 18.08 3.30
CA GLU A 74 6.66 17.28 4.27
C GLU A 74 6.23 15.93 3.65
N GLN A 75 6.54 14.84 4.35
CA GLN A 75 6.23 13.48 3.92
C GLN A 75 5.23 12.85 4.89
N LEU A 76 4.13 12.36 4.33
CA LEU A 76 3.07 11.66 5.04
C LEU A 76 2.96 10.24 4.47
N PRO A 77 3.87 9.32 4.81
CA PRO A 77 3.97 8.02 4.15
C PRO A 77 2.69 7.19 4.24
N PHE A 78 2.01 7.18 5.39
CA PHE A 78 0.72 6.50 5.54
C PHE A 78 -0.39 7.18 4.73
N GLY A 79 -0.45 8.52 4.70
CA GLY A 79 -1.41 9.26 3.88
C GLY A 79 -1.21 9.02 2.37
N GLN A 80 0.05 8.97 1.93
CA GLN A 80 0.41 8.62 0.56
C GLN A 80 -0.03 7.20 0.21
N LEU A 81 0.26 6.22 1.08
CA LEU A 81 -0.16 4.85 0.87
C LEU A 81 -1.69 4.71 0.83
N ALA A 82 -2.40 5.37 1.75
CA ALA A 82 -3.86 5.40 1.75
C ALA A 82 -4.43 5.95 0.44
N GLY A 83 -3.85 7.05 -0.08
CA GLY A 83 -4.26 7.62 -1.37
C GLY A 83 -4.05 6.67 -2.55
N ILE A 84 -2.94 5.93 -2.58
CA ILE A 84 -2.67 4.93 -3.62
C ILE A 84 -3.71 3.78 -3.56
N LEU A 85 -3.99 3.29 -2.36
CA LEU A 85 -4.96 2.21 -2.14
C LEU A 85 -6.41 2.66 -2.40
N ASP A 86 -6.74 3.91 -2.11
CA ASP A 86 -8.06 4.49 -2.41
C ASP A 86 -8.28 4.60 -3.92
N GLY A 87 -7.25 5.04 -4.67
CA GLY A 87 -7.27 5.05 -6.13
C GLY A 87 -7.47 3.66 -6.72
N TRP A 88 -6.81 2.64 -6.14
CA TRP A 88 -7.04 1.25 -6.52
C TRP A 88 -8.49 0.79 -6.26
N ARG A 89 -9.05 1.18 -5.12
CA ARG A 89 -10.43 0.83 -4.77
C ARG A 89 -11.43 1.44 -5.74
N MET A 90 -11.27 2.69 -6.16
CA MET A 90 -12.25 3.35 -7.04
C MET A 90 -12.32 2.73 -8.43
N GLU A 91 -11.20 2.33 -9.01
CA GLU A 91 -11.19 1.71 -10.34
C GLU A 91 -11.92 0.36 -10.37
N LEU A 92 -11.85 -0.42 -9.30
CA LEU A 92 -12.56 -1.70 -9.20
C LEU A 92 -14.09 -1.56 -9.25
N TRP A 93 -14.64 -0.37 -8.98
CA TRP A 93 -16.09 -0.13 -8.96
C TRP A 93 -16.61 0.43 -10.29
N GLU A 94 -15.73 0.97 -11.12
CA GLU A 94 -16.09 1.42 -12.48
C GLU A 94 -16.15 0.24 -13.46
N GLU A 95 -15.35 -0.81 -13.26
CA GLU A 95 -15.33 -2.01 -14.11
C GLU A 95 -16.54 -2.96 -13.90
N ASP A 96 -17.25 -2.86 -12.78
CA ASP A 96 -18.41 -3.73 -12.44
C ASP A 96 -19.76 -3.21 -13.00
N ASN A 97 -19.79 -2.11 -13.75
CA ASN A 97 -21.02 -1.43 -14.19
C ASN A 97 -21.29 -1.46 -15.72
N ASP A 98 -20.58 -2.31 -16.50
CA ASP A 98 -20.84 -2.52 -17.95
C ASP A 98 -21.53 -3.87 -18.23
#